data_AF-A0A967T297-F1
#
_entry.id   AF-A0A967T297-F1
#
_cell.length_a   1.000
_cell.length_b   1.000
_cell.length_c   1.000
_cell.angle_alpha   90.00
_cell.angle_beta   90.00
_cell.angle_gamma   90.00
#
_symmetry.space_group_name_H-M   'P 1'
#
loop_
_entity.id
_entity.type
_entity.pdbx_description
1 polymer ?
#
loop_
_entity_poly.entity_id
_entity_poly.type
_entity_poly.pdbx_seq_one_letter_code
_entity_poly.pdbx_strand_id
1 'polypeptide(L)' 'DPNMLGEIVQNLVSNAIQYTDSGSVSLSCEEKDGVLNFGITDTGIGIEPEQVEQIFQAFHQIKTAGRDTEGFGLGLAIV' A
#
# COMPACT_ATOMS: atom_id res chain seq x y z
N ASP A 1 -9.37 -17.00 2.27
CA ASP A 1 -8.36 -17.95 1.77
C ASP A 1 -7.00 -17.48 2.30
N PRO A 2 -6.18 -18.33 2.93
CA PRO A 2 -4.84 -17.95 3.41
C PRO A 2 -3.99 -17.28 2.33
N ASN A 3 -4.18 -17.66 1.06
CA ASN A 3 -3.43 -17.10 -0.06
C ASN A 3 -3.81 -15.63 -0.33
N MET A 4 -5.10 -15.27 -0.18
CA MET A 4 -5.56 -13.89 -0.39
C MET A 4 -4.94 -12.92 0.63
N LEU A 5 -4.80 -13.33 1.90
CA LEU A 5 -4.14 -12.48 2.89
C LEU A 5 -2.68 -12.23 2.53
N GLY A 6 -1.98 -13.26 2.04
CA GLY A 6 -0.61 -13.12 1.54
C GLY A 6 -0.50 -12.14 0.38
N GLU A 7 -1.43 -12.21 -0.59
CA GLU A 7 -1.49 -11.28 -1.72
C GLU A 7 -1.76 -9.83 -1.27
N ILE A 8 -2.72 -9.63 -0.35
CA ILE A 8 -3.02 -8.31 0.23
C ILE A 8 -1.76 -7.71 0.87
N VAL A 9 -1.11 -8.47 1.75
CA VAL A 9 0.10 -8.01 2.45
C VAL A 9 1.22 -7.72 1.45
N GLN A 10 1.43 -8.59 0.46
CA GLN A 10 2.47 -8.39 -0.55
C GLN A 10 2.23 -7.13 -1.39
N ASN A 11 0.99 -6.87 -1.82
CA ASN A 11 0.65 -5.67 -2.57
C ASN A 11 0.89 -4.39 -1.75
N LEU A 12 0.46 -4.37 -0.48
CA LEU A 12 0.65 -3.21 0.39
C LEU A 12 2.14 -2.97 0.71
N VAL A 13 2.90 -4.01 1.00
CA VAL A 13 4.35 -3.89 1.26
C VAL A 13 5.11 -3.47 0.00
N SER A 14 4.73 -3.99 -1.17
CA SER A 14 5.33 -3.57 -2.44
C SER A 14 5.11 -2.09 -2.71
N ASN A 15 3.89 -1.59 -2.49
CA ASN A 15 3.61 -0.16 -2.61
C ASN A 15 4.46 0.66 -1.63
N ALA A 16 4.50 0.28 -0.36
CA ALA A 16 5.28 0.96 0.66
C ALA A 16 6.78 1.06 0.29
N ILE A 17 7.38 -0.03 -0.21
CA ILE A 17 8.77 -0.05 -0.69
C ILE A 17 8.92 0.82 -1.94
N GLN A 18 8.02 0.70 -2.91
CA GLN A 18 8.09 1.44 -4.18
C GLN A 18 7.99 2.95 -3.98
N TYR A 19 7.27 3.43 -2.96
CA TYR A 19 7.05 4.87 -2.70
C TYR A 19 7.92 5.44 -1.56
N THR A 20 8.83 4.63 -0.99
CA THR A 20 9.81 5.07 0.03
C THR A 20 11.23 5.01 -0.52
N ASP A 21 11.72 6.11 -1.11
CA ASP A 21 13.10 6.18 -1.63
C ASP A 21 14.17 6.06 -0.56
N SER A 22 13.92 6.68 0.60
CA SER A 22 14.79 6.67 1.76
C SER A 22 13.92 6.72 3.02
N GLY A 23 14.28 5.90 4.01
CA GLY A 23 13.54 5.78 5.25
C GLY A 23 13.25 4.33 5.60
N SER A 24 12.06 4.05 6.11
CA SER A 24 11.70 2.72 6.62
C SER A 24 10.28 2.32 6.28
N VAL A 25 10.11 1.01 6.04
CA VAL A 25 8.81 0.34 5.99
C VAL A 25 8.73 -0.63 7.16
N SER A 26 7.66 -0.55 7.94
CA SER A 26 7.41 -1.40 9.11
C SER A 26 6.11 -2.17 8.94
N LEU A 27 6.17 -3.48 9.18
CA LEU A 27 5.00 -4.35 9.32
C LEU A 27 4.75 -4.60 10.80
N SER A 28 3.54 -4.34 11.25
CA SER A 28 3.07 -4.62 12.61
C SER A 28 1.93 -5.62 12.56
N CYS A 29 1.83 -6.44 13.60
CA CYS A 29 0.76 -7.42 13.75
C CYS A 29 0.50 -7.62 15.25
N GLU A 30 -0.73 -7.42 15.66
CA GLU A 30 -1.19 -7.62 17.03
C GLU A 30 -2.53 -8.35 17.03
N GLU A 31 -2.72 -9.25 17.99
CA GLU A 31 -4.03 -9.85 18.25
C GLU A 31 -4.68 -9.11 19.42
N LYS A 32 -5.89 -8.62 19.22
CA LYS A 32 -6.66 -7.91 20.24
C LYS A 32 -8.11 -8.36 20.20
N ASP A 33 -8.64 -8.78 21.34
CA ASP A 33 -10.02 -9.26 21.49
C ASP A 33 -10.41 -10.37 20.49
N GLY A 34 -9.44 -11.25 20.16
CA GLY A 34 -9.61 -12.32 19.17
C GLY A 34 -9.62 -11.86 17.71
N VAL A 35 -9.27 -10.59 17.45
CA VAL A 35 -9.13 -10.01 16.12
C VAL A 35 -7.65 -9.74 15.84
N LEU A 36 -7.17 -10.23 14.71
CA LEU A 36 -5.83 -9.95 14.22
C LEU A 36 -5.83 -8.58 13.52
N ASN A 37 -5.12 -7.61 14.09
CA ASN A 37 -4.85 -6.32 13.47
C ASN A 37 -3.43 -6.32 12.92
N PHE A 38 -3.27 -6.02 11.65
CA PHE A 38 -1.96 -5.80 11.06
C PHE A 38 -1.93 -4.45 10.35
N GLY A 39 -0.74 -3.86 10.27
CA GLY A 39 -0.55 -2.55 9.67
C GLY A 39 0.80 -2.46 8.98
N ILE A 40 0.81 -1.82 7.82
CA ILE A 40 2.02 -1.43 7.11
C ILE A 40 2.17 0.08 7.31
N THR A 41 3.35 0.52 7.74
CA THR A 41 3.67 1.95 7.89
C THR A 41 4.96 2.24 7.16
N ASP A 42 4.95 3.25 6.30
CA ASP A 42 6.12 3.73 5.60
C ASP A 42 6.38 5.22 5.88
N THR A 43 7.58 5.67 5.51
CA THR A 43 8.00 7.07 5.63
C THR A 43 8.23 7.70 4.25
N GLY A 44 7.53 7.20 3.24
CA GLY A 44 7.69 7.60 1.85
C GLY A 44 7.09 8.98 1.57
N ILE A 45 6.83 9.24 0.29
CA ILE A 45 6.31 10.52 -0.19
C ILE A 45 4.92 10.88 0.36
N GLY A 46 4.21 9.90 0.94
CA GLY A 46 2.86 10.07 1.45
C GLY A 46 1.81 10.17 0.34
N ILE A 47 0.57 10.45 0.75
CA ILE A 47 -0.58 10.61 -0.13
C ILE A 47 -1.31 11.87 0.31
N GLU A 48 -1.60 12.77 -0.63
CA GLU A 48 -2.40 13.97 -0.35
C GLU A 48 -3.81 13.55 0.12
N PRO A 49 -4.39 14.21 1.14
CA PRO A 49 -5.67 13.82 1.73
C PRO A 49 -6.80 13.63 0.71
N GLU A 50 -6.85 14.46 -0.33
CA GLU A 50 -7.88 14.43 -1.37
C GLU A 50 -7.75 13.22 -2.32
N GLN A 51 -6.60 12.54 -2.31
CA GLN A 51 -6.31 11.38 -3.15
C GLN A 51 -6.56 10.05 -2.43
N VAL A 52 -6.68 10.04 -1.09
CA VAL A 52 -6.78 8.82 -0.28
C VAL A 52 -7.93 7.92 -0.69
N GLU A 53 -9.09 8.49 -1.05
CA GLU A 53 -10.23 7.68 -1.52
C GLU A 53 -10.04 7.17 -2.95
N GLN A 54 -9.23 7.86 -3.76
CA GLN A 54 -9.09 7.59 -5.19
C GLN A 54 -8.08 6.45 -5.47
N ILE A 55 -7.11 6.21 -4.58
CA ILE A 55 -6.10 5.15 -4.75
C ILE A 55 -6.69 3.72 -4.81
N PHE A 56 -7.93 3.54 -4.34
CA PHE A 56 -8.66 2.28 -4.41
C PHE A 56 -9.39 2.08 -5.75
N GLN A 57 -9.43 3.10 -6.62
CA GLN A 57 -10.07 2.99 -7.93
C GLN A 57 -9.14 2.28 -8.92
N ALA A 58 -9.70 1.34 -9.69
CA ALA A 58 -8.95 0.65 -10.73
C ALA A 58 -8.38 1.63 -11.75
N PHE A 59 -7.11 1.41 -12.14
CA PHE A 59 -6.35 2.24 -13.07
C PHE A 59 -6.02 3.65 -12.57
N HIS A 60 -6.31 3.96 -11.31
CA HIS A 60 -5.94 5.24 -10.72
C HIS A 60 -4.48 5.19 -10.23
N GLN A 61 -3.69 6.18 -10.64
CA GLN A 61 -2.31 6.39 -10.17
C GLN A 61 -2.04 7.87 -10.02
N ILE A 62 -1.46 8.24 -8.88
CA ILE A 62 -1.01 9.61 -8.62
C ILE A 62 0.33 9.81 -9.35
N LYS A 63 0.33 10.61 -10.40
CA LYS A 63 1.56 10.93 -11.14
C LYS A 63 2.41 11.91 -10.32
N THR A 64 3.57 11.46 -9.88
CA THR A 64 4.56 12.32 -9.20
C THR A 64 5.61 12.75 -10.23
N ALA A 65 5.90 14.05 -10.29
CA ALA A 65 6.87 14.59 -11.24
C ALA A 65 8.26 13.94 -11.03
N GLY A 66 8.81 13.31 -12.07
CA GLY A 66 10.13 12.67 -12.03
C GLY A 66 10.15 11.19 -11.62
N ARG A 67 8.99 10.55 -11.41
CA ARG A 67 8.89 9.11 -11.14
C ARG A 67 8.03 8.44 -12.21
N ASP A 68 8.64 7.61 -13.05
CA ASP A 68 7.89 6.67 -13.87
C ASP A 68 7.35 5.58 -12.95
N THR A 69 6.04 5.59 -12.69
CA THR A 69 5.40 4.59 -11.84
C THR A 69 5.19 3.31 -12.65
N GLU A 70 5.94 2.26 -12.32
CA GLU A 70 5.68 0.91 -12.85
C GLU A 70 4.37 0.36 -12.26
N GLY A 71 3.51 -0.19 -13.12
CA GLY A 71 2.25 -0.86 -12.74
C GLY A 71 1.01 -0.34 -13.47
N PHE A 72 -0.10 -1.08 -13.43
CA PHE A 72 -1.38 -0.73 -14.08
C PHE A 72 -2.37 0.00 -13.16
N GLY A 73 -2.03 0.28 -11.89
CA GLY A 73 -2.95 0.91 -10.93
C GLY A 73 -4.06 -0.04 -10.49
N LEU A 74 -3.75 -1.34 -10.44
CA LEU A 74 -4.69 -2.39 -10.05
C LEU A 74 -4.41 -2.95 -8.65
N GLY A 75 -3.21 -2.72 -8.11
CA GLY A 75 -2.71 -3.39 -6.91
C GLY A 75 -3.52 -3.15 -5.64
N LEU A 76 -4.20 -2.00 -5.51
CA LEU A 76 -5.11 -1.69 -4.38
C LEU A 76 -6.58 -1.96 -4.70
N ALA A 77 -6.92 -2.19 -5.98
CA ALA A 77 -8.31 -2.31 -6.45
C ALA A 77 -8.80 -3.76 -6.58
N ILE A 78 -7.88 -4.74 -6.58
CA ILE A 78 -8.18 -6.17 -6.83
C ILE A 78 -8.04 -7.04 -5.56
N VAL A 79 -7.51 -6.47 -4.48
CA VAL A 79 -7.28 -7.12 -3.19
C VAL A 79 -8.51 -7.16 -2.30
#